data_AF-A0ABD7A211-F1
#
_entry.id   AF-A0ABD7A211-F1
#
_cell.length_a   1.000
_cell.length_b   1.000
_cell.length_c   1.000
_cell.angle_alpha   90.00
_cell.angle_beta   90.00
_cell.angle_gamma   90.00
#
_symmetry.space_group_name_H-M   'P 1'
#
loop_
_entity.id
_entity.type
_entity.pdbx_description
1 polymer ?
#
loop_
_entity_poly.entity_id
_entity_poly.type
_entity_poly.pdbx_seq_one_letter_code
_entity_poly.pdbx_strand_id
1 'polypeptide(L)'
;MFKRTKLILIATLLLSGCSTIENETKEDTNTETKSVPEEMEASKYVGQGFQPPAEKDAIEFAKKHKDKIAKRGEQFFMDNFGLKVKATNVVGSGDGVEVYVHCDDHDIVFNASIPFDKSIIDSDSSLRSEDKGDDMSTLVGTVLSGFEYRAHKEELDNLTEVLKEYKSKYKYTGYTENAIMKTQNSGFRNEYYYLTAIPYTLDEYKRYFQPLIKEDDKSFRDGMRNSKKQLKDKSRPYVVTTLFSTKDNFTKDNTIDEMIDFSEVLKKKKNIPHDLNISLQISNKYINTTRPNYSKKDVIEVGVFNHEKTNTND
;
A
#
# COMPACT_ATOMS: atom_id res chain seq x y z
N MET A 1 -29.27 -38.99 -34.87
CA MET A 1 -28.19 -38.64 -33.93
C MET A 1 -27.65 -37.27 -34.31
N PHE A 2 -28.16 -36.20 -33.69
CA PHE A 2 -27.69 -34.82 -33.91
C PHE A 2 -27.70 -34.13 -32.53
N LYS A 3 -26.50 -33.84 -32.01
CA LYS A 3 -26.30 -33.16 -30.73
C LYS A 3 -26.64 -31.67 -30.91
N ARG A 4 -27.63 -31.16 -30.17
CA ARG A 4 -27.91 -29.73 -30.07
C ARG A 4 -26.97 -29.10 -29.04
N THR A 5 -25.94 -28.43 -29.50
CA THR A 5 -25.05 -27.60 -28.69
C THR A 5 -25.82 -26.35 -28.24
N LYS A 6 -26.02 -26.17 -26.93
CA LYS A 6 -26.55 -24.92 -26.36
C LYS A 6 -25.42 -23.89 -26.35
N LEU A 7 -25.52 -22.88 -27.21
CA LEU A 7 -24.70 -21.68 -27.18
C LEU A 7 -25.33 -20.74 -26.13
N ILE A 8 -24.67 -20.57 -24.98
CA ILE A 8 -25.07 -19.57 -23.98
C ILE A 8 -24.33 -18.28 -24.34
N LEU A 9 -25.06 -17.33 -24.95
CA LEU A 9 -24.59 -16.00 -25.24
C LEU A 9 -24.70 -15.17 -23.95
N ILE A 10 -23.60 -14.96 -23.24
CA ILE A 10 -23.55 -14.07 -22.07
C ILE A 10 -23.40 -12.65 -22.59
N ALA A 11 -24.51 -11.91 -22.62
CA ALA A 11 -24.51 -10.48 -22.90
C ALA A 11 -23.90 -9.72 -21.70
N THR A 12 -22.75 -9.09 -21.91
CA THR A 12 -22.19 -8.11 -20.98
C THR A 12 -23.04 -6.86 -21.00
N LEU A 13 -23.77 -6.60 -19.90
CA LEU A 13 -24.44 -5.33 -19.65
C LEU A 13 -23.39 -4.24 -19.41
N LEU A 14 -22.97 -3.58 -20.49
CA LEU A 14 -22.40 -2.25 -20.44
C LEU A 14 -23.55 -1.29 -20.11
N LEU A 15 -23.63 -0.84 -18.85
CA LEU A 15 -24.54 0.24 -18.44
C LEU A 15 -24.03 1.57 -19.02
N SER A 16 -24.31 1.77 -20.31
CA SER A 16 -24.32 3.04 -21.01
C SER A 16 -25.78 3.50 -21.05
N GLY A 17 -26.22 4.26 -20.06
CA GLY A 17 -27.58 4.81 -20.03
C GLY A 17 -27.56 6.30 -20.31
N CYS A 18 -27.88 6.69 -21.54
CA CYS A 18 -28.28 8.06 -21.85
C CYS A 18 -29.56 8.04 -22.70
N SER A 19 -30.39 9.06 -22.45
CA SER A 19 -31.62 9.48 -23.13
C SER A 19 -32.94 8.76 -22.80
N THR A 20 -33.82 9.52 -22.14
CA THR A 20 -35.19 9.74 -22.63
C THR A 20 -35.50 11.23 -22.44
N ILE A 21 -35.88 11.91 -23.53
CA ILE A 21 -36.49 13.23 -23.53
C ILE A 21 -37.98 13.01 -23.75
N GLU A 22 -38.85 13.53 -22.87
CA GLU A 22 -40.08 14.24 -23.27
C GLU A 22 -40.79 14.90 -22.06
N ASN A 23 -40.99 16.22 -22.23
CA ASN A 23 -42.10 17.08 -21.79
C ASN A 23 -42.29 17.51 -20.31
N GLU A 24 -41.81 18.74 -20.07
CA GLU A 24 -42.37 19.86 -19.28
C GLU A 24 -43.31 19.55 -18.10
N THR A 25 -42.81 19.72 -16.88
CA THR A 25 -43.33 20.72 -15.92
C THR A 25 -42.36 20.90 -14.75
N LYS A 26 -42.21 22.14 -14.31
CA LYS A 26 -41.21 22.61 -13.34
C LYS A 26 -41.43 21.99 -11.95
N GLU A 27 -40.44 21.25 -11.46
CA GLU A 27 -40.12 21.17 -10.03
C GLU A 27 -38.63 20.87 -9.87
N ASP A 28 -37.91 21.81 -9.23
CA ASP A 28 -36.50 21.71 -8.89
C ASP A 28 -36.27 20.58 -7.89
N THR A 29 -36.03 19.36 -8.38
CA THR A 29 -35.38 18.33 -7.57
C THR A 29 -33.88 18.39 -7.84
N ASN A 30 -33.15 19.05 -6.94
CA ASN A 30 -31.71 18.89 -6.79
C ASN A 30 -31.39 17.38 -6.69
N THR A 31 -31.03 16.75 -7.81
CA THR A 31 -30.24 15.53 -7.79
C THR A 31 -28.87 15.91 -7.25
N GLU A 32 -28.74 15.91 -5.92
CA GLU A 32 -27.46 15.91 -5.23
C GLU A 32 -26.64 14.74 -5.80
N THR A 33 -25.71 15.03 -6.71
CA THR A 33 -24.56 14.18 -6.93
C THR A 33 -23.88 14.05 -5.57
N LYS A 34 -24.13 12.95 -4.86
CA LYS A 34 -23.54 12.69 -3.54
C LYS A 34 -22.03 12.87 -3.63
N SER A 35 -21.54 14.00 -3.12
CA SER A 35 -20.12 14.27 -3.02
C SER A 35 -19.50 13.28 -2.06
N VAL A 36 -18.26 12.88 -2.33
CA VAL A 36 -17.50 12.06 -1.37
C VAL A 36 -17.24 12.94 -0.14
N PRO A 37 -17.62 12.50 1.08
CA PRO A 37 -17.39 13.30 2.28
C PRO A 37 -15.88 13.44 2.56
N GLU A 38 -15.47 14.48 3.28
CA GLU A 38 -14.06 14.70 3.65
C GLU A 38 -13.49 13.53 4.44
N GLU A 39 -14.27 13.01 5.40
CA GLU A 39 -13.94 11.81 6.14
C GLU A 39 -15.06 10.77 6.03
N MET A 40 -14.69 9.49 6.14
CA MET A 40 -15.65 8.41 6.29
C MET A 40 -15.08 7.27 7.12
N GLU A 41 -15.92 6.32 7.52
CA GLU A 41 -15.44 5.13 8.24
C GLU A 41 -14.46 4.33 7.37
N ALA A 42 -13.29 3.99 7.92
CA ALA A 42 -12.22 3.31 7.20
C ALA A 42 -12.66 1.96 6.62
N SER A 43 -13.59 1.27 7.29
CA SER A 43 -14.20 0.01 6.82
C SER A 43 -15.03 0.15 5.54
N LYS A 44 -15.47 1.38 5.19
CA LYS A 44 -16.26 1.69 3.99
C LYS A 44 -15.44 2.41 2.92
N TYR A 45 -14.22 2.81 3.23
CA TYR A 45 -13.33 3.49 2.30
C TYR A 45 -12.64 2.49 1.38
N VAL A 46 -12.82 2.64 0.08
CA VAL A 46 -12.25 1.80 -0.99
C VAL A 46 -11.47 2.63 -2.03
N GLY A 47 -11.07 3.85 -1.65
CA GLY A 47 -10.30 4.79 -2.48
C GLY A 47 -11.12 5.92 -3.14
N GLN A 48 -12.42 6.04 -2.85
CA GLN A 48 -13.26 7.12 -3.39
C GLN A 48 -12.76 8.49 -2.91
N GLY A 49 -12.64 9.45 -3.82
CA GLY A 49 -12.18 10.82 -3.50
C GLY A 49 -10.66 10.99 -3.38
N PHE A 50 -9.87 9.91 -3.46
CA PHE A 50 -8.41 9.98 -3.40
C PHE A 50 -7.84 10.86 -4.52
N GLN A 51 -7.08 11.89 -4.14
CA GLN A 51 -6.46 12.80 -5.08
C GLN A 51 -5.26 13.52 -4.42
N PRO A 52 -4.01 13.19 -4.81
CA PRO A 52 -2.85 14.00 -4.46
C PRO A 52 -3.03 15.46 -4.92
N PRO A 53 -2.31 16.44 -4.32
CA PRO A 53 -2.32 17.81 -4.84
C PRO A 53 -1.95 17.80 -6.33
N ALA A 54 -2.82 18.34 -7.18
CA ALA A 54 -2.62 18.32 -8.63
C ALA A 54 -3.38 19.46 -9.29
N GLU A 55 -2.87 19.92 -10.43
CA GLU A 55 -3.57 20.82 -11.33
C GLU A 55 -4.78 20.13 -11.99
N LYS A 56 -5.80 20.90 -12.37
CA LYS A 56 -7.02 20.33 -12.96
C LYS A 56 -6.75 19.63 -14.29
N ASP A 57 -5.86 20.20 -15.10
CA ASP A 57 -5.46 19.65 -16.39
C ASP A 57 -4.59 18.39 -16.22
N ALA A 58 -3.76 18.30 -15.19
CA ALA A 58 -3.04 17.08 -14.80
C ALA A 58 -4.01 15.94 -14.44
N ILE A 59 -5.07 16.23 -13.68
CA ILE A 59 -6.12 15.25 -13.34
C ILE A 59 -6.86 14.78 -14.61
N GLU A 60 -7.21 15.68 -15.51
CA GLU A 60 -7.87 15.34 -16.78
C GLU A 60 -6.95 14.51 -17.69
N PHE A 61 -5.68 14.89 -17.78
CA PHE A 61 -4.67 14.19 -18.56
C PHE A 61 -4.48 12.74 -18.08
N ALA A 62 -4.36 12.53 -16.77
CA ALA A 62 -4.27 11.20 -16.17
C ALA A 62 -5.47 10.30 -16.53
N LYS A 63 -6.69 10.86 -16.51
CA LYS A 63 -7.92 10.14 -16.91
C LYS A 63 -7.91 9.78 -18.39
N LYS A 64 -7.53 10.73 -19.25
CA LYS A 64 -7.52 10.56 -20.71
C LYS A 64 -6.48 9.54 -21.19
N HIS A 65 -5.33 9.47 -20.53
CA HIS A 65 -4.19 8.64 -20.95
C HIS A 65 -3.90 7.47 -19.99
N LYS A 66 -4.88 7.08 -19.18
CA LYS A 66 -4.76 6.09 -18.10
C LYS A 66 -3.99 4.83 -18.49
N ASP A 67 -4.40 4.15 -19.56
CA ASP A 67 -3.81 2.87 -19.96
C ASP A 67 -2.37 3.00 -20.44
N LYS A 68 -2.03 4.11 -21.10
CA LYS A 68 -0.66 4.37 -21.56
C LYS A 68 0.23 4.68 -20.37
N ILE A 69 -0.20 5.58 -19.48
CA ILE A 69 0.53 5.95 -18.27
C ILE A 69 0.74 4.72 -17.37
N ALA A 70 -0.29 3.88 -17.18
CA ALA A 70 -0.20 2.63 -16.43
C ALA A 70 0.92 1.71 -16.94
N LYS A 71 0.95 1.46 -18.26
CA LYS A 71 1.99 0.64 -18.90
C LYS A 71 3.39 1.22 -18.70
N ARG A 72 3.54 2.54 -18.75
CA ARG A 72 4.82 3.22 -18.53
C ARG A 72 5.28 3.08 -17.08
N GLY A 73 4.36 3.17 -16.11
CA GLY A 73 4.64 2.86 -14.71
C GLY A 73 5.10 1.41 -14.52
N GLU A 74 4.38 0.44 -15.08
CA GLU A 74 4.78 -0.98 -15.02
C GLU A 74 6.17 -1.22 -15.65
N GLN A 75 6.43 -0.59 -16.79
CA GLN A 75 7.74 -0.65 -17.46
C GLN A 75 8.85 -0.05 -16.62
N PHE A 76 8.62 1.07 -15.92
CA PHE A 76 9.62 1.67 -15.04
C PHE A 76 10.11 0.69 -13.98
N PHE A 77 9.20 -0.04 -13.33
CA PHE A 77 9.59 -1.02 -12.30
C PHE A 77 10.34 -2.22 -12.89
N MET A 78 9.94 -2.68 -14.08
CA MET A 78 10.68 -3.71 -14.80
C MET A 78 12.10 -3.25 -15.17
N ASP A 79 12.23 -2.06 -15.74
CA ASP A 79 13.51 -1.52 -16.24
C ASP A 79 14.52 -1.25 -15.12
N ASN A 80 14.05 -0.82 -13.94
CA ASN A 80 14.89 -0.42 -12.83
C ASN A 80 15.10 -1.50 -11.76
N PHE A 81 14.06 -2.28 -11.47
CA PHE A 81 14.08 -3.25 -10.38
C PHE A 81 14.04 -4.70 -10.86
N GLY A 82 13.70 -4.95 -12.13
CA GLY A 82 13.56 -6.30 -12.68
C GLY A 82 12.35 -7.05 -12.11
N LEU A 83 11.32 -6.33 -11.67
CA LEU A 83 10.13 -6.87 -11.02
C LEU A 83 8.89 -6.58 -11.86
N LYS A 84 8.00 -7.57 -11.96
CA LYS A 84 6.69 -7.39 -12.57
C LYS A 84 5.74 -6.78 -11.55
N VAL A 85 5.21 -5.62 -11.89
CA VAL A 85 4.18 -4.94 -11.09
C VAL A 85 2.93 -4.73 -11.95
N LYS A 86 1.81 -4.47 -11.29
CA LYS A 86 0.55 -4.10 -11.93
C LYS A 86 0.11 -2.73 -11.46
N ALA A 87 -0.24 -1.85 -12.39
CA ALA A 87 -0.82 -0.56 -12.05
C ALA A 87 -2.18 -0.75 -11.36
N THR A 88 -2.36 -0.11 -10.22
CA THR A 88 -3.58 -0.15 -9.40
C THR A 88 -4.33 1.18 -9.44
N ASN A 89 -3.64 2.29 -9.69
CA ASN A 89 -4.24 3.60 -9.88
C ASN A 89 -3.36 4.51 -10.74
N VAL A 90 -4.00 5.45 -11.44
CA VAL A 90 -3.33 6.52 -12.20
C VAL A 90 -4.08 7.81 -11.90
N VAL A 91 -3.37 8.80 -11.37
CA VAL A 91 -3.94 10.07 -10.90
C VAL A 91 -3.11 11.24 -11.40
N GLY A 92 -3.71 12.43 -11.48
CA GLY A 92 -2.92 13.65 -11.61
C GLY A 92 -2.15 13.90 -10.32
N SER A 93 -0.92 14.41 -10.41
CA SER A 93 -0.07 14.72 -9.25
C SER A 93 0.87 15.87 -9.65
N GLY A 94 0.84 16.97 -8.90
CA GLY A 94 1.48 18.22 -9.32
C GLY A 94 0.93 18.72 -10.66
N ASP A 95 1.84 19.07 -11.58
CA ASP A 95 1.58 19.41 -12.98
C ASP A 95 1.67 18.17 -13.92
N GLY A 96 1.95 16.99 -13.37
CA GLY A 96 2.13 15.73 -14.07
C GLY A 96 1.11 14.65 -13.66
N VAL A 97 1.58 13.41 -13.62
CA VAL A 97 0.78 12.23 -13.26
C VAL A 97 1.54 11.33 -12.30
N GLU A 98 0.83 10.46 -11.59
CA GLU A 98 1.45 9.48 -10.69
C GLU A 98 0.77 8.11 -10.85
N VAL A 99 1.60 7.07 -10.92
CA VAL A 99 1.14 5.69 -11.08
C VAL A 99 1.36 4.95 -9.78
N TYR A 100 0.29 4.41 -9.20
CA TYR A 100 0.35 3.49 -8.08
C TYR A 100 0.41 2.07 -8.64
N VAL A 101 1.28 1.25 -8.06
CA VAL A 101 1.50 -0.13 -8.48
C VAL A 101 1.43 -1.08 -7.29
N HIS A 102 1.11 -2.34 -7.58
CA HIS A 102 1.25 -3.46 -6.68
C HIS A 102 2.18 -4.51 -7.30
N CYS A 103 3.13 -4.99 -6.51
CA CYS A 103 4.02 -6.09 -6.82
C CYS A 103 3.59 -7.32 -6.04
N ASP A 104 3.53 -8.45 -6.72
CA ASP A 104 3.45 -9.80 -6.15
C ASP A 104 4.18 -10.71 -7.14
N ASP A 105 5.52 -10.68 -7.06
CA ASP A 105 6.42 -11.34 -8.01
C ASP A 105 7.52 -12.07 -7.24
N HIS A 106 7.59 -13.40 -7.39
CA HIS A 106 8.51 -14.26 -6.62
C HIS A 106 8.40 -14.05 -5.10
N ASP A 107 7.18 -13.96 -4.55
CA ASP A 107 6.87 -13.65 -3.14
C ASP A 107 7.37 -12.28 -2.65
N ILE A 108 7.88 -11.42 -3.53
CA ILE A 108 8.21 -10.03 -3.22
C ILE A 108 6.93 -9.20 -3.39
N VAL A 109 6.40 -8.72 -2.27
CA VAL A 109 5.08 -8.06 -2.22
C VAL A 109 5.21 -6.63 -1.71
N PHE A 110 4.76 -5.64 -2.49
CA PHE A 110 4.71 -4.24 -2.05
C PHE A 110 3.74 -3.38 -2.87
N ASN A 111 3.37 -2.24 -2.32
CA ASN A 111 2.74 -1.14 -3.04
C ASN A 111 3.68 0.06 -3.11
N ALA A 112 3.77 0.68 -4.27
CA ALA A 112 4.62 1.85 -4.52
C ALA A 112 3.93 2.82 -5.46
N SER A 113 4.48 4.02 -5.61
CA SER A 113 4.09 4.95 -6.67
C SER A 113 5.29 5.63 -7.31
N ILE A 114 5.11 6.11 -8.53
CA ILE A 114 6.12 6.86 -9.27
C ILE A 114 5.45 8.02 -10.02
N PRO A 115 5.89 9.27 -9.80
CA PRO A 115 5.41 10.41 -10.58
C PRO A 115 6.11 10.49 -11.94
N PHE A 116 5.42 11.08 -12.92
CA PHE A 116 5.94 11.37 -14.25
C PHE A 116 5.40 12.70 -14.78
N ASP A 117 6.19 13.35 -15.62
CA ASP A 117 5.71 14.43 -16.47
C ASP A 117 4.71 13.91 -17.50
N LYS A 118 3.86 14.82 -18.01
CA LYS A 118 2.89 14.49 -19.08
C LYS A 118 3.55 13.92 -20.34
N SER A 119 4.81 14.28 -20.62
CA SER A 119 5.60 13.76 -21.75
C SER A 119 5.88 12.26 -21.68
N ILE A 120 5.58 11.57 -20.57
CA ILE A 120 5.72 10.12 -20.45
C ILE A 120 4.96 9.33 -21.52
N ILE A 121 3.94 9.94 -22.12
CA ILE A 121 3.14 9.35 -23.19
C ILE A 121 3.76 9.53 -24.58
N ASP A 122 4.86 10.26 -24.72
CA ASP A 122 5.42 10.60 -26.04
C ASP A 122 6.33 9.50 -26.60
N SER A 123 6.81 8.60 -25.75
CA SER A 123 7.75 7.53 -26.10
C SER A 123 7.49 6.26 -25.30
N ASP A 124 7.85 5.11 -25.87
CA ASP A 124 7.87 3.79 -25.22
C ASP A 124 9.32 3.32 -24.90
N SER A 125 10.30 4.23 -24.97
CA SER A 125 11.71 3.96 -24.66
C SER A 125 11.92 3.49 -23.22
N SER A 126 13.04 2.82 -22.97
CA SER A 126 13.51 2.42 -21.63
C SER A 126 13.43 3.58 -20.63
N LEU A 127 12.96 3.27 -19.43
CA LEU A 127 12.80 4.18 -18.29
C LEU A 127 13.84 3.93 -17.19
N ARG A 128 14.97 3.32 -17.55
CA ARG A 128 16.13 3.18 -16.65
C ARG A 128 16.53 4.55 -16.11
N SER A 129 16.50 4.66 -14.79
CA SER A 129 16.91 5.84 -14.05
C SER A 129 18.41 5.80 -13.79
N GLU A 130 19.04 6.96 -13.92
CA GLU A 130 20.39 7.24 -13.44
C GLU A 130 20.35 8.08 -12.14
N ASP A 131 19.15 8.30 -11.58
CA ASP A 131 18.96 9.08 -10.37
C ASP A 131 19.60 8.39 -9.16
N LYS A 132 20.39 9.18 -8.43
CA LYS A 132 21.12 8.78 -7.22
C LYS A 132 20.67 9.58 -6.00
N GLY A 133 19.60 10.35 -6.14
CA GLY A 133 19.04 11.18 -5.08
C GLY A 133 18.24 10.40 -4.04
N ASP A 134 17.78 11.14 -3.05
CA ASP A 134 17.06 10.61 -1.89
C ASP A 134 15.68 10.06 -2.27
N ASP A 135 15.03 10.62 -3.30
CA ASP A 135 13.72 10.15 -3.79
C ASP A 135 13.82 8.74 -4.37
N MET A 136 14.81 8.49 -5.23
CA MET A 136 15.08 7.14 -5.75
C MET A 136 15.49 6.18 -4.63
N SER A 137 16.30 6.63 -3.66
CA SER A 137 16.70 5.80 -2.52
C SER A 137 15.50 5.43 -1.63
N THR A 138 14.54 6.35 -1.47
CA THR A 138 13.27 6.10 -0.78
C THR A 138 12.42 5.09 -1.53
N LEU A 139 12.35 5.18 -2.86
CA LEU A 139 11.66 4.18 -3.68
C LEU A 139 12.34 2.79 -3.59
N VAL A 140 13.68 2.74 -3.56
CA VAL A 140 14.42 1.49 -3.31
C VAL A 140 14.04 0.90 -1.95
N GLY A 141 14.00 1.70 -0.87
CA GLY A 141 13.54 1.24 0.45
C GLY A 141 12.10 0.72 0.42
N THR A 142 11.22 1.38 -0.34
CA THR A 142 9.84 0.95 -0.58
C THR A 142 9.79 -0.43 -1.24
N VAL A 143 10.57 -0.65 -2.30
CA VAL A 143 10.66 -1.96 -2.99
C VAL A 143 11.26 -3.02 -2.04
N LEU A 144 12.30 -2.69 -1.30
CA LEU A 144 12.98 -3.61 -0.39
C LEU A 144 12.12 -4.03 0.80
N SER A 145 11.12 -3.26 1.19
CA SER A 145 10.12 -3.75 2.16
C SER A 145 9.41 -5.03 1.67
N GLY A 146 9.23 -5.22 0.36
CA GLY A 146 8.71 -6.47 -0.19
C GLY A 146 9.71 -7.62 -0.14
N PHE A 147 11.01 -7.30 -0.21
CA PHE A 147 12.07 -8.29 0.02
C PHE A 147 12.12 -8.71 1.49
N GLU A 148 11.98 -7.75 2.42
CA GLU A 148 11.85 -8.04 3.85
C GLU A 148 10.61 -8.89 4.14
N TYR A 149 9.48 -8.60 3.50
CA TYR A 149 8.31 -9.47 3.58
C TYR A 149 8.64 -10.91 3.18
N ARG A 150 9.25 -11.12 2.01
CA ARG A 150 9.66 -12.46 1.57
C ARG A 150 10.62 -13.14 2.55
N ALA A 151 11.58 -12.39 3.10
CA ALA A 151 12.57 -12.92 4.04
C ALA A 151 11.93 -13.41 5.35
N HIS A 152 10.82 -12.78 5.75
CA HIS A 152 10.10 -12.98 6.99
C HIS A 152 8.65 -13.46 6.77
N LYS A 153 8.38 -14.11 5.62
CA LYS A 153 7.02 -14.34 5.13
C LYS A 153 6.14 -15.11 6.10
N GLU A 154 6.64 -16.24 6.60
CA GLU A 154 5.88 -17.13 7.49
C GLU A 154 5.43 -16.41 8.77
N GLU A 155 6.33 -15.68 9.43
CA GLU A 155 6.05 -14.99 10.69
C GLU A 155 5.20 -13.72 10.51
N LEU A 156 5.34 -13.01 9.37
CA LEU A 156 4.48 -11.89 9.01
C LEU A 156 3.05 -12.36 8.65
N ASP A 157 2.93 -13.48 7.93
CA ASP A 157 1.63 -14.10 7.64
C ASP A 157 0.97 -14.55 8.97
N ASN A 158 1.73 -15.13 9.90
CA ASN A 158 1.24 -15.47 11.24
C ASN A 158 0.79 -14.23 12.04
N LEU A 159 1.53 -13.12 11.98
CA LEU A 159 1.13 -11.87 12.61
C LEU A 159 -0.19 -11.35 12.03
N THR A 160 -0.36 -11.46 10.71
CA THR A 160 -1.61 -11.11 10.02
C THR A 160 -2.79 -11.93 10.54
N GLU A 161 -2.62 -13.25 10.69
CA GLU A 161 -3.67 -14.12 11.23
C GLU A 161 -3.99 -13.81 12.70
N VAL A 162 -2.99 -13.49 13.52
CA VAL A 162 -3.22 -13.04 14.90
C VAL A 162 -4.00 -11.72 14.92
N LEU A 163 -3.67 -10.74 14.07
CA LEU A 163 -4.43 -9.48 14.01
C LEU A 163 -5.88 -9.73 13.55
N LYS A 164 -6.12 -10.67 12.64
CA LYS A 164 -7.48 -11.11 12.28
C LYS A 164 -8.24 -11.75 13.44
N GLU A 165 -7.58 -12.63 14.20
CA GLU A 165 -8.13 -13.35 15.36
C GLU A 165 -8.67 -12.36 16.41
N TYR A 166 -7.93 -11.28 16.67
CA TYR A 166 -8.17 -10.40 17.82
C TYR A 166 -8.98 -9.13 17.52
N LYS A 167 -9.31 -8.85 16.24
CA LYS A 167 -10.02 -7.63 15.84
C LYS A 167 -11.37 -7.41 16.53
N SER A 168 -12.11 -8.49 16.82
CA SER A 168 -13.37 -8.41 17.57
C SER A 168 -13.17 -8.17 19.06
N LYS A 169 -12.15 -8.78 19.68
CA LYS A 169 -11.85 -8.62 21.11
C LYS A 169 -11.44 -7.19 21.44
N TYR A 170 -10.54 -6.62 20.65
CA TYR A 170 -10.02 -5.26 20.84
C TYR A 170 -10.69 -4.21 19.94
N LYS A 171 -11.85 -4.55 19.36
CA LYS A 171 -12.76 -3.63 18.68
C LYS A 171 -12.06 -2.74 17.65
N TYR A 172 -11.44 -3.36 16.65
CA TYR A 172 -10.81 -2.65 15.54
C TYR A 172 -11.11 -3.28 14.18
N THR A 173 -10.81 -2.51 13.13
CA THR A 173 -10.67 -2.95 11.74
C THR A 173 -9.33 -2.49 11.20
N GLY A 174 -8.92 -3.05 10.07
CA GLY A 174 -7.87 -2.50 9.22
C GLY A 174 -8.42 -1.56 8.14
N TYR A 175 -7.53 -1.10 7.26
CA TYR A 175 -7.90 -0.60 5.93
C TYR A 175 -8.67 -1.66 5.13
N THR A 176 -9.42 -1.24 4.11
CA THR A 176 -9.87 -2.18 3.08
C THR A 176 -8.73 -2.47 2.09
N GLU A 177 -8.72 -3.66 1.51
CA GLU A 177 -7.78 -4.04 0.46
C GLU A 177 -7.78 -3.03 -0.71
N ASN A 178 -8.95 -2.60 -1.17
CA ASN A 178 -9.07 -1.62 -2.25
C ASN A 178 -8.48 -0.25 -1.90
N ALA A 179 -8.64 0.20 -0.65
CA ALA A 179 -8.02 1.44 -0.20
C ALA A 179 -6.50 1.35 -0.24
N ILE A 180 -5.92 0.23 0.22
CA ILE A 180 -4.48 -0.01 0.17
C ILE A 180 -3.99 0.05 -1.27
N MET A 181 -4.58 -0.77 -2.13
CA MET A 181 -4.13 -0.93 -3.51
C MET A 181 -4.15 0.39 -4.27
N LYS A 182 -5.14 1.25 -4.05
CA LYS A 182 -5.33 2.47 -4.85
C LYS A 182 -4.68 3.73 -4.28
N THR A 183 -4.32 3.74 -2.99
CA THR A 183 -4.00 4.99 -2.29
C THR A 183 -2.73 4.94 -1.46
N GLN A 184 -2.17 3.75 -1.22
CA GLN A 184 -0.98 3.57 -0.38
C GLN A 184 0.21 3.17 -1.26
N ASN A 185 1.39 3.66 -0.91
CA ASN A 185 2.62 3.54 -1.72
C ASN A 185 3.89 3.34 -0.86
N SER A 186 3.72 2.91 0.39
CA SER A 186 4.79 2.88 1.39
C SER A 186 5.52 1.54 1.52
N GLY A 187 5.37 0.64 0.55
CA GLY A 187 6.00 -0.67 0.57
C GLY A 187 5.01 -1.81 0.82
N PHE A 188 5.48 -2.90 1.44
CA PHE A 188 4.62 -3.99 1.89
C PHE A 188 3.57 -3.44 2.86
N ARG A 189 2.30 -3.71 2.54
CA ARG A 189 1.16 -3.30 3.34
C ARG A 189 0.01 -4.28 3.15
N ASN A 190 -0.61 -4.65 4.26
CA ASN A 190 -1.90 -5.30 4.29
C ASN A 190 -2.90 -4.45 5.08
N GLU A 191 -4.08 -5.00 5.32
CA GLU A 191 -5.19 -4.32 6.02
C GLU A 191 -4.78 -3.80 7.40
N TYR A 192 -3.87 -4.50 8.08
CA TYR A 192 -3.58 -4.28 9.49
C TYR A 192 -2.25 -3.59 9.75
N TYR A 193 -1.26 -3.68 8.87
CA TYR A 193 0.05 -3.08 9.08
C TYR A 193 0.80 -2.82 7.76
N TYR A 194 1.87 -2.04 7.87
CA TYR A 194 2.91 -1.93 6.85
C TYR A 194 4.27 -2.26 7.43
N LEU A 195 5.20 -2.61 6.52
CA LEU A 195 6.58 -2.93 6.83
C LEU A 195 7.48 -1.87 6.17
N THR A 196 8.45 -1.35 6.92
CA THR A 196 9.48 -0.45 6.37
C THR A 196 10.84 -1.13 6.33
N ALA A 197 11.60 -0.81 5.28
CA ALA A 197 12.99 -1.18 5.13
C ALA A 197 13.86 0.08 5.05
N ILE A 198 15.15 -0.06 5.35
CA ILE A 198 16.12 1.04 5.18
C ILE A 198 16.29 1.34 3.68
N PRO A 199 16.34 2.62 3.28
CA PRO A 199 16.64 3.00 1.92
C PRO A 199 18.11 2.72 1.58
N TYR A 200 18.35 2.30 0.33
CA TYR A 200 19.68 2.17 -0.27
C TYR A 200 19.68 2.83 -1.64
N THR A 201 20.87 3.04 -2.19
CA THR A 201 20.97 3.54 -3.57
C THR A 201 20.49 2.48 -4.57
N LEU A 202 20.07 2.91 -5.76
CA LEU A 202 19.69 2.00 -6.84
C LEU A 202 20.85 1.09 -7.29
N ASP A 203 22.10 1.58 -7.21
CA ASP A 203 23.30 0.80 -7.52
C ASP A 203 23.53 -0.32 -6.49
N GLU A 204 23.31 -0.04 -5.20
CA GLU A 204 23.36 -1.05 -4.14
C GLU A 204 22.23 -2.07 -4.29
N TYR A 205 21.00 -1.63 -4.61
CA TYR A 205 19.90 -2.53 -4.96
C TYR A 205 20.29 -3.52 -6.05
N LYS A 206 20.75 -3.00 -7.20
CA LYS A 206 21.13 -3.81 -8.36
C LYS A 206 22.26 -4.79 -8.05
N ARG A 207 23.20 -4.40 -7.19
CA ARG A 207 24.35 -5.22 -6.82
C ARG A 207 24.03 -6.30 -5.80
N TYR A 208 23.28 -5.98 -4.76
CA TYR A 208 23.14 -6.83 -3.58
C TYR A 208 21.77 -7.49 -3.44
N PHE A 209 20.71 -6.93 -4.01
CA PHE A 209 19.35 -7.38 -3.76
C PHE A 209 18.67 -7.92 -5.03
N GLN A 210 18.81 -7.25 -6.17
CA GLN A 210 18.23 -7.71 -7.44
C GLN A 210 18.61 -9.16 -7.82
N PRO A 211 19.86 -9.63 -7.61
CA PRO A 211 20.21 -11.02 -7.92
C PRO A 211 19.39 -12.04 -7.11
N LEU A 212 18.89 -11.65 -5.93
CA LEU A 212 18.15 -12.54 -5.04
C LEU A 212 16.76 -12.91 -5.56
N ILE A 213 16.17 -12.13 -6.47
CA ILE A 213 14.78 -12.32 -6.95
C ILE A 213 14.50 -13.77 -7.36
N LYS A 214 15.47 -14.41 -8.03
CA LYS A 214 15.34 -15.76 -8.61
C LYS A 214 15.84 -16.89 -7.70
N GLU A 215 16.35 -16.56 -6.51
CA GLU A 215 16.86 -17.54 -5.56
C GLU A 215 15.72 -18.33 -4.92
N ASP A 216 16.01 -19.56 -4.48
CA ASP A 216 15.12 -20.32 -3.60
C ASP A 216 14.99 -19.64 -2.21
N ASP A 217 13.99 -20.03 -1.41
CA ASP A 217 13.71 -19.37 -0.13
C ASP A 217 14.88 -19.37 0.86
N LYS A 218 15.68 -20.44 0.88
CA LYS A 218 16.82 -20.51 1.80
C LYS A 218 17.93 -19.59 1.31
N SER A 219 18.29 -19.71 0.03
CA SER A 219 19.31 -18.88 -0.61
C SER A 219 18.95 -17.40 -0.58
N PHE A 220 17.65 -17.06 -0.75
CA PHE A 220 17.11 -15.71 -0.62
C PHE A 220 17.34 -15.13 0.78
N ARG A 221 16.94 -15.86 1.84
CA ARG A 221 17.11 -15.41 3.24
C ARG A 221 18.58 -15.23 3.63
N ASP A 222 19.43 -16.18 3.26
CA ASP A 222 20.86 -16.10 3.52
C ASP A 222 21.51 -14.95 2.72
N GLY A 223 21.05 -14.75 1.47
CA GLY A 223 21.42 -13.62 0.62
C GLY A 223 21.06 -12.27 1.24
N MET A 224 19.82 -12.11 1.72
CA MET A 224 19.35 -10.88 2.40
C MET A 224 20.24 -10.53 3.60
N ARG A 225 20.56 -11.52 4.46
CA ARG A 225 21.46 -11.32 5.61
C ARG A 225 22.87 -10.93 5.18
N ASN A 226 23.38 -11.57 4.14
CA ASN A 226 24.72 -11.28 3.62
C ASN A 226 24.80 -9.89 2.97
N SER A 227 23.76 -9.47 2.24
CA SER A 227 23.66 -8.14 1.65
C SER A 227 23.67 -7.04 2.71
N LYS A 228 22.85 -7.18 3.75
CA LYS A 228 22.87 -6.27 4.91
C LYS A 228 24.23 -6.23 5.60
N LYS A 229 24.86 -7.39 5.81
CA LYS A 229 26.21 -7.47 6.40
C LYS A 229 27.27 -6.74 5.57
N GLN A 230 27.27 -6.90 4.25
CA GLN A 230 28.19 -6.20 3.35
C GLN A 230 27.98 -4.68 3.38
N LEU A 231 26.72 -4.24 3.49
CA LEU A 231 26.32 -2.84 3.61
C LEU A 231 26.48 -2.29 5.04
N LYS A 232 26.97 -3.11 5.99
CA LYS A 232 27.11 -2.78 7.41
C LYS A 232 25.81 -2.33 8.07
N ASP A 233 24.67 -2.75 7.50
CA ASP A 233 23.36 -2.49 8.06
C ASP A 233 23.11 -3.41 9.27
N LYS A 234 22.78 -2.78 10.39
CA LYS A 234 22.43 -3.43 11.66
C LYS A 234 20.98 -3.16 12.06
N SER A 235 20.24 -2.45 11.21
CA SER A 235 18.84 -2.14 11.43
C SER A 235 17.99 -3.41 11.36
N ARG A 236 16.79 -3.30 11.92
CA ARG A 236 15.73 -4.28 11.74
C ARG A 236 14.53 -3.57 11.12
N PRO A 237 13.85 -4.22 10.17
CA PRO A 237 12.59 -3.70 9.62
C PRO A 237 11.59 -3.35 10.72
N TYR A 238 10.72 -2.36 10.44
CA TYR A 238 9.64 -1.98 11.34
C TYR A 238 8.29 -2.42 10.79
N VAL A 239 7.57 -3.18 11.60
CA VAL A 239 6.14 -3.42 11.43
C VAL A 239 5.39 -2.38 12.25
N VAL A 240 4.52 -1.61 11.60
CA VAL A 240 3.65 -0.64 12.27
C VAL A 240 2.21 -0.91 11.89
N THR A 241 1.37 -1.22 12.89
CA THR A 241 -0.04 -1.47 12.63
C THR A 241 -0.79 -0.19 12.27
N THR A 242 -1.86 -0.31 11.49
CA THR A 242 -2.74 0.79 11.12
C THR A 242 -4.19 0.40 11.41
N LEU A 243 -4.53 0.39 12.70
CA LEU A 243 -5.83 -0.07 13.17
C LEU A 243 -6.81 1.09 13.36
N PHE A 244 -8.05 0.88 12.97
CA PHE A 244 -9.14 1.84 13.20
C PHE A 244 -10.09 1.25 14.24
N SER A 245 -10.29 1.94 15.35
CA SER A 245 -11.24 1.51 16.36
C SER A 245 -12.64 1.38 15.77
N THR A 246 -13.46 0.46 16.27
CA THR A 246 -14.89 0.36 15.93
C THR A 246 -15.77 1.00 17.01
N LYS A 247 -15.18 1.67 18.01
CA LYS A 247 -15.91 2.40 19.06
C LYS A 247 -16.46 3.71 18.51
N ASP A 248 -17.70 4.04 18.84
CA ASP A 248 -18.30 5.34 18.50
C ASP A 248 -17.70 6.49 19.32
N ASN A 249 -17.32 6.22 20.57
CA ASN A 249 -16.76 7.16 21.53
C ASN A 249 -15.26 6.92 21.80
N PHE A 250 -14.47 6.66 20.76
CA PHE A 250 -13.03 6.45 20.88
C PHE A 250 -12.33 7.61 21.61
N THR A 251 -11.60 7.32 22.68
CA THR A 251 -10.65 8.23 23.34
C THR A 251 -9.37 7.48 23.68
N LYS A 252 -8.28 8.22 23.94
CA LYS A 252 -7.03 7.60 24.40
C LYS A 252 -7.23 6.87 25.73
N ASP A 253 -7.87 7.53 26.69
CA ASP A 253 -8.08 7.02 28.04
C ASP A 253 -8.90 5.72 28.07
N ASN A 254 -9.90 5.57 27.19
CA ASN A 254 -10.76 4.38 27.19
C ASN A 254 -10.22 3.22 26.33
N THR A 255 -9.05 3.38 25.69
CA THR A 255 -8.49 2.39 24.76
C THR A 255 -7.03 2.04 25.08
N ILE A 256 -6.29 2.88 25.82
CA ILE A 256 -4.88 2.61 26.14
C ILE A 256 -4.66 1.28 26.86
N ASP A 257 -5.48 0.95 27.86
CA ASP A 257 -5.35 -0.30 28.62
C ASP A 257 -5.61 -1.54 27.74
N GLU A 258 -6.55 -1.43 26.80
CA GLU A 258 -6.83 -2.50 25.82
C GLU A 258 -5.63 -2.71 24.87
N MET A 259 -4.93 -1.63 24.50
CA MET A 259 -3.72 -1.72 23.64
C MET A 259 -2.51 -2.25 24.40
N ILE A 260 -2.37 -1.93 25.69
CA ILE A 260 -1.36 -2.54 26.56
C ILE A 260 -1.61 -4.04 26.70
N ASP A 261 -2.85 -4.46 27.02
CA ASP A 261 -3.21 -5.88 27.08
C ASP A 261 -2.95 -6.58 25.74
N PHE A 262 -3.30 -5.94 24.61
CA PHE A 262 -3.06 -6.55 23.30
C PHE A 262 -1.57 -6.70 22.99
N SER A 263 -0.74 -5.70 23.31
CA SER A 263 0.72 -5.81 23.18
C SER A 263 1.27 -6.99 23.99
N GLU A 264 0.81 -7.18 25.24
CA GLU A 264 1.22 -8.32 26.08
C GLU A 264 0.74 -9.67 25.54
N VAL A 265 -0.42 -9.71 24.87
CA VAL A 265 -0.88 -10.91 24.15
C VAL A 265 0.02 -11.20 22.94
N LEU A 266 0.37 -10.19 22.15
CA LEU A 266 1.26 -10.33 21.00
C LEU A 266 2.65 -10.85 21.42
N LYS A 267 3.23 -10.30 22.49
CA LYS A 267 4.52 -10.77 23.05
C LYS A 267 4.55 -12.26 23.41
N LYS A 268 3.39 -12.85 23.73
CA LYS A 268 3.26 -14.28 24.09
C LYS A 268 3.10 -15.21 22.88
N LYS A 269 2.77 -14.68 21.69
CA LYS A 269 2.63 -15.48 20.46
C LYS A 269 4.03 -15.83 19.94
N LYS A 270 4.37 -17.12 19.85
CA LYS A 270 5.74 -17.57 19.51
C LYS A 270 6.07 -17.55 18.02
N ASN A 271 5.06 -17.46 17.16
CA ASN A 271 5.17 -17.64 15.70
C ASN A 271 5.05 -16.32 14.91
N ILE A 272 5.09 -15.18 15.59
CA ILE A 272 5.11 -13.83 14.97
C ILE A 272 6.57 -13.31 14.92
N PRO A 273 6.89 -12.18 14.26
CA PRO A 273 8.28 -11.80 14.00
C PRO A 273 8.96 -11.16 15.22
N HIS A 274 9.50 -11.99 16.12
CA HIS A 274 10.21 -11.53 17.33
C HIS A 274 11.52 -10.81 17.03
N ASP A 275 12.10 -11.03 15.84
CA ASP A 275 13.35 -10.41 15.41
C ASP A 275 13.14 -9.11 14.61
N LEU A 276 11.89 -8.67 14.43
CA LEU A 276 11.57 -7.36 13.86
C LEU A 276 11.18 -6.37 14.97
N ASN A 277 11.21 -5.08 14.62
CA ASN A 277 10.58 -4.06 15.45
C ASN A 277 9.07 -4.09 15.16
N ILE A 278 8.24 -4.10 16.20
CA ILE A 278 6.78 -4.09 16.07
C ILE A 278 6.19 -3.00 16.97
N SER A 279 5.47 -2.06 16.35
CA SER A 279 4.68 -1.03 17.02
C SER A 279 3.19 -1.22 16.73
N LEU A 280 2.39 -1.27 17.80
CA LEU A 280 0.95 -1.38 17.74
C LEU A 280 0.34 0.02 17.81
N GLN A 281 -0.21 0.50 16.71
CA GLN A 281 -0.97 1.74 16.62
C GLN A 281 -2.46 1.50 16.34
N ILE A 282 -3.30 2.30 17.01
CA ILE A 282 -4.74 2.40 16.78
C ILE A 282 -5.20 3.86 16.79
N SER A 283 -6.21 4.18 15.99
CA SER A 283 -6.83 5.50 15.91
C SER A 283 -8.37 5.42 15.91
N ASN A 284 -9.04 6.57 15.80
CA ASN A 284 -10.50 6.60 15.61
C ASN A 284 -10.93 5.90 14.30
N LYS A 285 -12.24 5.68 14.13
CA LYS A 285 -12.79 4.91 13.00
C LYS A 285 -12.75 5.58 11.62
N TYR A 286 -12.39 6.87 11.57
CA TYR A 286 -12.54 7.68 10.37
C TYR A 286 -11.24 7.77 9.57
N ILE A 287 -11.36 8.03 8.28
CA ILE A 287 -10.25 8.29 7.39
C ILE A 287 -10.57 9.45 6.45
N ASN A 288 -9.60 10.33 6.23
CA ASN A 288 -9.71 11.37 5.21
C ASN A 288 -9.73 10.74 3.82
N THR A 289 -10.77 11.01 3.03
CA THR A 289 -11.02 10.35 1.75
C THR A 289 -10.08 10.82 0.65
N THR A 290 -9.63 12.07 0.72
CA THR A 290 -8.75 12.70 -0.27
C THR A 290 -7.28 12.36 -0.02
N ARG A 291 -6.88 12.37 1.26
CA ARG A 291 -5.51 12.10 1.72
C ARG A 291 -5.54 11.06 2.85
N PRO A 292 -5.72 9.76 2.52
CA PRO A 292 -5.85 8.67 3.47
C PRO A 292 -4.51 8.29 4.12
N ASN A 293 -3.83 9.26 4.74
CA ASN A 293 -2.53 9.06 5.38
C ASN A 293 -2.71 8.81 6.88
N TYR A 294 -2.45 7.57 7.29
CA TYR A 294 -2.56 7.15 8.70
C TYR A 294 -1.60 7.92 9.62
N SER A 295 -0.40 8.30 9.16
CA SER A 295 0.60 8.98 10.00
C SER A 295 0.20 10.39 10.43
N LYS A 296 -0.83 10.97 9.80
CA LYS A 296 -1.40 12.26 10.18
C LYS A 296 -2.53 12.14 11.22
N LYS A 297 -2.94 10.93 11.56
CA LYS A 297 -4.00 10.69 12.54
C LYS A 297 -3.43 10.81 13.95
N ASP A 298 -4.29 11.21 14.87
CA ASP A 298 -4.00 11.04 16.29
C ASP A 298 -4.14 9.55 16.66
N VAL A 299 -3.06 8.98 17.19
CA VAL A 299 -2.94 7.54 17.47
C VAL A 299 -2.61 7.29 18.93
N ILE A 300 -3.02 6.14 19.41
CA ILE A 300 -2.38 5.46 20.55
C ILE A 300 -1.30 4.57 19.96
N GLU A 301 -0.11 4.61 20.53
CA GLU A 301 1.02 3.78 20.13
C GLU A 301 1.57 3.02 21.33
N VAL A 302 1.72 1.70 21.18
CA VAL A 302 2.28 0.80 22.21
C VAL A 302 3.32 -0.10 21.54
N GLY A 303 4.55 -0.09 22.07
CA GLY A 303 5.60 -0.98 21.59
C GLY A 303 5.31 -2.46 21.91
N VAL A 304 5.59 -3.34 20.96
CA VAL A 304 5.51 -4.80 21.14
C VAL A 304 6.92 -5.39 21.21
N PHE A 305 7.73 -5.19 20.18
CA PHE A 305 9.16 -5.54 20.15
C PHE A 305 9.97 -4.34 19.67
N ASN A 306 11.07 -4.03 20.35
CA ASN A 306 12.00 -2.98 19.95
C ASN A 306 13.44 -3.46 20.20
N HIS A 307 14.27 -3.35 19.16
CA HIS A 307 15.65 -3.80 19.12
C HIS A 307 16.65 -2.66 18.88
N GLU A 308 16.18 -1.41 18.86
CA GLU A 308 17.07 -0.26 18.88
C GLU A 308 17.82 -0.24 20.20
N LYS A 309 19.12 0.03 20.12
CA LYS A 309 19.88 0.35 21.33
C LYS A 309 19.41 1.72 21.80
N THR A 310 18.76 1.78 22.96
CA THR A 310 18.76 3.02 23.73
C THR A 310 20.21 3.39 23.94
N ASN A 311 20.68 4.46 23.31
CA ASN A 311 21.92 5.11 23.72
C ASN A 311 21.66 5.68 25.12
N THR A 312 21.79 4.84 26.15
CA THR A 312 22.02 5.31 27.51
C THR A 312 23.43 5.87 27.50
N ASN A 313 23.54 7.17 27.23
CA ASN A 313 24.69 7.95 27.62
C ASN A 313 24.64 8.05 29.15
N ASP A 314 25.25 7.08 29.82
CA ASP A 314 25.78 7.24 31.18
C ASP A 314 27.28 7.56 31.10
#